data_AF-A0A371Y0S2-F1
#
_entry.id   AF-A0A371Y0S2-F1
#
_cell.length_a   1.000
_cell.length_b   1.000
_cell.length_c   1.000
_cell.angle_alpha   90.00
_cell.angle_beta   90.00
_cell.angle_gamma   90.00
#
_symmetry.space_group_name_H-M   'P 1'
#
loop_
_entity.id
_entity.type
_entity.pdbx_description
1 polymer ?
#
loop_
_entity_poly.entity_id
_entity_poly.type
_entity_poly.pdbx_seq_one_letter_code
_entity_poly.pdbx_strand_id
1 'polypeptide(L)'
;MSSRPARRPRRLWALWAALLALFSPLLLTPSSAPAATATDTNATAQADPVPGMFNPRQTWLRNSTAGLFLHWGMYTQPEHYDCDSWQKAVNDSGWNPDYWVKETQKIHGSYIVLATFHSRLGYARPWPSKIPGSCSTKRDILGELIEAAKAKGIKVILYMTDDPQWHDVMGPESFDSAAYSAYKGKDVDLTTRPGFGEFSYDNFFEVMHNYPDLKGFWIDNDNEYWEQHHLYEQIREQRPDMLLSNNNEDTPIMDTVSNEQKTGMTPDYDMPAAYWTSMPRLTESCYKVPSSGAWWYDGQDRPVDTALNIRRYVANAGTSYKSLMDLQAQVDGTFPPQQQAFTDYMSKYLDPIWESLHGVEGGGYLYGGLRPGAWNDGAYGYTTVGKEDPTRQYIHVTTRPTGTDSGTLRMRDNGTKVKRISDLRTGRRIAFDQHDGTVTLRGITAWDPYDTVFKVETERHRQGLYPSNTVRASATSSKDGHPATDLTDGDLTRYWDSNAQVPVSVTLDLGDVKKARYLAVNQTEWSPTYNRESFGRKEDSARIKDYKVFVSDDGEHWGDPVKTGVMESARSTRYIDLDTSARYIRLEVDSTWSAATVVPFYHQLRIDEIGVGHTYPVSHGRG
;
A
#
# COMPACT_ATOMS: atom_id res chain seq x y z
N MET A 1 51.59 -53.93 -22.10
CA MET A 1 52.41 -54.42 -20.97
C MET A 1 52.44 -53.28 -19.95
N SER A 2 52.26 -53.45 -18.63
CA SER A 2 52.52 -54.63 -17.79
C SER A 2 51.42 -54.99 -16.76
N SER A 3 51.36 -56.28 -16.43
CA SER A 3 50.99 -56.92 -15.14
C SER A 3 49.80 -56.45 -14.26
N ARG A 4 48.73 -57.26 -14.34
CA ARG A 4 47.84 -57.80 -13.25
C ARG A 4 48.61 -58.37 -12.01
N PRO A 5 48.00 -58.94 -10.92
CA PRO A 5 46.56 -59.23 -10.61
C PRO A 5 46.02 -59.03 -9.15
N ALA A 6 44.74 -58.64 -9.04
CA ALA A 6 43.59 -59.31 -8.36
C ALA A 6 43.57 -59.97 -6.93
N ARG A 7 42.37 -59.84 -6.29
CA ARG A 7 41.62 -60.77 -5.35
C ARG A 7 41.79 -60.71 -3.80
N ARG A 8 40.73 -60.17 -3.12
CA ARG A 8 39.75 -60.78 -2.16
C ARG A 8 40.00 -62.23 -1.61
N PRO A 9 39.31 -62.71 -0.53
CA PRO A 9 38.58 -62.07 0.60
C PRO A 9 38.72 -62.79 1.99
N ARG A 10 38.02 -62.37 3.09
CA ARG A 10 37.06 -63.21 3.91
C ARG A 10 36.43 -62.52 5.16
N ARG A 11 35.40 -63.18 5.73
CA ARG A 11 34.44 -62.77 6.80
C ARG A 11 34.74 -63.42 8.18
N LEU A 12 33.87 -63.11 9.18
CA LEU A 12 33.54 -63.81 10.47
C LEU A 12 34.28 -63.22 11.71
N TRP A 13 33.60 -62.76 12.80
CA TRP A 13 32.72 -63.42 13.82
C TRP A 13 33.53 -64.24 14.86
N ALA A 14 33.26 -64.24 16.19
CA ALA A 14 32.29 -63.53 17.05
C ALA A 14 32.68 -63.69 18.56
N LEU A 15 31.80 -63.27 19.51
CA LEU A 15 31.81 -63.54 20.98
C LEU A 15 32.96 -62.84 21.76
N TRP A 16 32.89 -62.47 23.06
CA TRP A 16 31.95 -62.61 24.20
C TRP A 16 31.80 -61.21 24.91
N ALA A 17 31.10 -60.89 26.01
CA ALA A 17 30.22 -61.53 27.03
C ALA A 17 29.21 -60.45 27.57
N ALA A 18 28.54 -60.66 28.71
CA ALA A 18 27.69 -59.66 29.40
C ALA A 18 27.80 -59.73 30.95
N LEU A 19 27.55 -58.62 31.65
CA LEU A 19 27.26 -58.56 33.10
C LEU A 19 26.63 -57.20 33.50
N LEU A 20 25.71 -57.18 34.46
CA LEU A 20 25.06 -55.98 35.01
C LEU A 20 25.69 -55.56 36.35
N ALA A 21 25.80 -54.25 36.61
CA ALA A 21 25.61 -53.66 37.95
C ALA A 21 25.45 -52.11 37.94
N LEU A 22 24.21 -51.65 38.14
CA LEU A 22 23.74 -50.51 38.97
C LEU A 22 24.51 -49.17 39.14
N PHE A 23 23.68 -48.11 39.20
CA PHE A 23 23.88 -46.73 39.71
C PHE A 23 24.66 -45.69 38.88
N SER A 24 24.05 -44.50 38.79
CA SER A 24 24.57 -43.26 38.18
C SER A 24 25.71 -42.65 39.02
N PRO A 25 26.59 -41.82 38.40
CA PRO A 25 26.31 -40.38 38.38
C PRO A 25 26.85 -39.62 37.14
N LEU A 26 26.75 -38.27 37.22
CA LEU A 26 27.40 -37.19 36.45
C LEU A 26 28.41 -37.54 35.33
N LEU A 27 28.30 -36.80 34.22
CA LEU A 27 29.43 -36.46 33.35
C LEU A 27 29.59 -34.94 33.24
N LEU A 28 30.83 -34.47 33.25
CA LEU A 28 31.20 -33.06 33.04
C LEU A 28 31.38 -32.71 31.55
N THR A 29 31.47 -31.41 31.30
CA THR A 29 31.64 -30.74 30.01
C THR A 29 32.98 -31.03 29.30
N PRO A 30 33.03 -30.75 27.99
CA PRO A 30 34.22 -30.22 27.36
C PRO A 30 34.03 -28.74 26.92
N SER A 31 34.99 -27.90 27.32
CA SER A 31 35.40 -26.60 26.76
C SER A 31 34.43 -25.81 25.84
N SER A 32 33.84 -24.78 26.44
CA SER A 32 33.37 -23.52 25.82
C SER A 32 33.99 -23.11 24.47
N ALA A 33 33.12 -22.77 23.52
CA ALA A 33 33.25 -21.58 22.67
C ALA A 33 32.33 -20.47 23.27
N PRO A 34 32.60 -19.16 23.05
CA PRO A 34 31.79 -18.10 23.63
C PRO A 34 30.38 -18.10 23.04
N ALA A 35 29.37 -18.33 23.89
CA ALA A 35 27.98 -18.15 23.50
C ALA A 35 27.73 -16.68 23.21
N ALA A 36 27.20 -16.36 22.03
CA ALA A 36 26.59 -15.07 21.79
C ALA A 36 25.42 -14.91 22.77
N THR A 37 25.43 -13.83 23.56
CA THR A 37 24.32 -13.52 24.45
C THR A 37 23.05 -13.34 23.62
N ALA A 38 22.09 -14.25 23.79
CA ALA A 38 20.75 -14.07 23.25
C ALA A 38 20.13 -12.84 23.91
N THR A 39 20.15 -11.72 23.19
CA THR A 39 19.44 -10.51 23.58
C THR A 39 17.94 -10.79 23.50
N ASP A 40 17.21 -10.58 24.59
CA ASP A 40 15.76 -10.78 24.64
C ASP A 40 15.04 -9.94 23.58
N THR A 41 14.75 -10.54 22.42
CA THR A 41 13.87 -9.96 21.40
C THR A 41 12.41 -10.11 21.84
N ASN A 42 12.07 -9.53 22.99
CA ASN A 42 10.70 -9.20 23.36
C ASN A 42 10.20 -8.04 22.48
N ALA A 43 10.08 -8.32 21.18
CA ALA A 43 9.25 -7.54 20.28
C ALA A 43 7.81 -7.76 20.73
N THR A 44 7.32 -6.89 21.61
CA THR A 44 5.93 -6.90 22.04
C THR A 44 5.05 -6.75 20.81
N ALA A 45 4.32 -7.83 20.47
CA ALA A 45 3.25 -7.76 19.49
C ALA A 45 2.21 -6.76 20.03
N GLN A 46 2.26 -5.53 19.53
CA GLN A 46 1.33 -4.49 19.90
C GLN A 46 -0.05 -4.91 19.41
N ALA A 47 -1.01 -5.01 20.33
CA ALA A 47 -2.35 -5.46 20.00
C ALA A 47 -3.00 -4.52 18.97
N ASP A 48 -3.77 -5.09 18.04
CA ASP A 48 -4.54 -4.34 17.04
C ASP A 48 -5.31 -3.19 17.69
N PRO A 49 -5.00 -1.91 17.38
CA PRO A 49 -5.75 -0.77 17.92
C PRO A 49 -7.18 -0.71 17.35
N VAL A 50 -7.41 -1.33 16.19
CA VAL A 50 -8.71 -1.56 15.58
C VAL A 50 -8.86 -3.06 15.31
N PRO A 51 -9.74 -3.79 16.02
CA PRO A 51 -9.85 -5.24 15.91
C PRO A 51 -10.06 -5.74 14.47
N GLY A 52 -9.19 -6.63 14.01
CA GLY A 52 -9.25 -7.22 12.66
C GLY A 52 -8.53 -6.41 11.57
N MET A 53 -8.00 -5.22 11.90
CA MET A 53 -7.24 -4.40 10.95
C MET A 53 -5.94 -5.09 10.50
N PHE A 54 -5.29 -5.87 11.37
CA PHE A 54 -4.14 -6.69 11.03
C PHE A 54 -4.49 -8.17 11.17
N ASN A 55 -4.07 -8.96 10.18
CA ASN A 55 -4.21 -10.41 10.22
C ASN A 55 -2.99 -11.10 9.61
N PRO A 56 -2.52 -12.25 10.11
CA PRO A 56 -1.39 -12.98 9.53
C PRO A 56 -1.49 -13.26 8.02
N ARG A 57 -2.71 -13.45 7.48
CA ARG A 57 -2.92 -13.62 6.03
C ARG A 57 -2.56 -12.38 5.20
N GLN A 58 -2.55 -11.19 5.81
CA GLN A 58 -2.15 -9.92 5.20
C GLN A 58 -0.64 -9.69 5.23
N THR A 59 0.11 -10.34 6.13
CA THR A 59 1.50 -9.98 6.45
C THR A 59 2.42 -9.98 5.22
N TRP A 60 2.23 -10.92 4.29
CA TRP A 60 3.03 -10.97 3.06
C TRP A 60 2.77 -9.77 2.14
N LEU A 61 1.54 -9.24 2.11
CA LEU A 61 1.18 -8.06 1.31
C LEU A 61 1.55 -6.75 2.05
N ARG A 62 1.42 -6.70 3.38
CA ARG A 62 1.96 -5.59 4.20
C ARG A 62 3.48 -5.42 4.02
N ASN A 63 4.19 -6.51 3.73
CA ASN A 63 5.63 -6.55 3.49
C ASN A 63 6.05 -6.40 2.02
N SER A 64 5.13 -6.43 1.04
CA SER A 64 5.47 -6.13 -0.35
C SER A 64 5.63 -4.63 -0.58
N THR A 65 6.23 -4.27 -1.72
CA THR A 65 6.20 -2.90 -2.26
C THR A 65 5.31 -2.83 -3.52
N ALA A 66 5.35 -3.86 -4.36
CA ALA A 66 4.61 -3.93 -5.61
C ALA A 66 4.15 -5.36 -5.96
N GLY A 67 3.25 -5.44 -6.95
CA GLY A 67 2.79 -6.66 -7.61
C GLY A 67 2.49 -6.42 -9.08
N LEU A 68 2.27 -7.50 -9.82
CA LEU A 68 1.96 -7.51 -11.26
C LEU A 68 0.46 -7.81 -11.47
N PHE A 69 -0.26 -6.95 -12.19
CA PHE A 69 -1.62 -7.24 -12.68
C PHE A 69 -1.53 -7.78 -14.11
N LEU A 70 -2.27 -8.82 -14.43
CA LEU A 70 -2.35 -9.43 -15.76
C LEU A 70 -3.80 -9.58 -16.21
N HIS A 71 -4.32 -8.58 -16.91
CA HIS A 71 -5.56 -8.72 -17.68
C HIS A 71 -5.24 -9.42 -19.00
N TRP A 72 -5.51 -10.73 -19.03
CA TRP A 72 -5.08 -11.62 -20.10
C TRP A 72 -6.07 -12.76 -20.28
N GLY A 73 -6.66 -12.89 -21.47
CA GLY A 73 -7.76 -13.82 -21.75
C GLY A 73 -8.05 -13.94 -23.24
N MET A 74 -9.24 -14.41 -23.60
CA MET A 74 -9.61 -14.71 -24.99
C MET A 74 -9.60 -13.49 -25.91
N TYR A 75 -9.97 -12.31 -25.39
CA TYR A 75 -10.01 -11.07 -26.17
C TYR A 75 -8.72 -10.22 -26.02
N THR A 76 -7.66 -10.82 -25.47
CA THR A 76 -6.28 -10.32 -25.65
C THR A 76 -5.90 -10.54 -27.11
N GLN A 77 -5.43 -9.50 -27.81
CA GLN A 77 -5.17 -9.59 -29.25
C GLN A 77 -3.97 -10.52 -29.59
N PRO A 78 -4.06 -11.39 -30.61
CA PRO A 78 -5.20 -11.61 -31.52
C PRO A 78 -6.41 -12.25 -30.83
N GLU A 79 -7.60 -11.70 -31.04
CA GLU A 79 -8.84 -12.15 -30.41
C GLU A 79 -9.25 -13.59 -30.80
N HIS A 80 -9.69 -14.34 -29.79
CA HIS A 80 -10.25 -15.68 -29.90
C HIS A 80 -11.68 -15.72 -29.39
N TYR A 81 -12.50 -16.59 -29.97
CA TYR A 81 -13.95 -16.68 -29.70
C TYR A 81 -14.36 -17.97 -29.01
N ASP A 82 -13.39 -18.83 -28.68
CA ASP A 82 -13.56 -20.05 -27.89
C ASP A 82 -12.26 -20.40 -27.13
N CYS A 83 -12.38 -21.07 -25.98
CA CYS A 83 -11.21 -21.47 -25.18
C CYS A 83 -10.29 -22.49 -25.89
N ASP A 84 -10.78 -23.31 -26.83
CA ASP A 84 -9.94 -24.33 -27.48
C ASP A 84 -8.99 -23.70 -28.50
N SER A 85 -9.45 -22.73 -29.30
CA SER A 85 -8.59 -21.97 -30.20
C SER A 85 -7.65 -21.02 -29.45
N TRP A 86 -8.13 -20.37 -28.38
CA TRP A 86 -7.30 -19.52 -27.53
C TRP A 86 -6.18 -20.30 -26.86
N GLN A 87 -6.51 -21.39 -26.16
CA GLN A 87 -5.53 -22.28 -25.55
C GLN A 87 -4.59 -22.88 -26.61
N LYS A 88 -5.06 -23.16 -27.83
CA LYS A 88 -4.19 -23.62 -28.91
C LYS A 88 -3.13 -22.56 -29.24
N ALA A 89 -3.50 -21.28 -29.37
CA ALA A 89 -2.55 -20.21 -29.63
C ALA A 89 -1.53 -20.05 -28.49
N VAL A 90 -1.99 -20.03 -27.23
CA VAL A 90 -1.15 -20.01 -26.01
C VAL A 90 -0.14 -21.17 -25.97
N ASN A 91 -0.56 -22.37 -26.41
CA ASN A 91 0.30 -23.55 -26.47
C ASN A 91 1.27 -23.51 -27.66
N ASP A 92 0.79 -23.19 -28.86
CA ASP A 92 1.58 -23.11 -30.10
C ASP A 92 2.68 -22.05 -30.01
N SER A 93 2.43 -20.93 -29.31
CA SER A 93 3.39 -19.85 -29.11
C SER A 93 4.46 -20.15 -28.05
N GLY A 94 4.28 -21.20 -27.25
CA GLY A 94 5.20 -21.57 -26.18
C GLY A 94 5.06 -20.74 -24.89
N TRP A 95 3.84 -20.33 -24.52
CA TRP A 95 3.58 -19.62 -23.26
C TRP A 95 4.18 -20.36 -22.04
N ASN A 96 4.82 -19.58 -21.15
CA ASN A 96 5.57 -20.07 -20.01
C ASN A 96 5.38 -19.14 -18.79
N PRO A 97 4.87 -19.61 -17.64
CA PRO A 97 4.63 -18.78 -16.46
C PRO A 97 5.92 -18.21 -15.85
N ASP A 98 7.04 -18.89 -16.07
CA ASP A 98 8.37 -18.52 -15.64
C ASP A 98 8.82 -17.16 -16.26
N TYR A 99 8.14 -16.68 -17.32
CA TYR A 99 8.29 -15.31 -17.84
C TYR A 99 7.62 -14.29 -16.91
N TRP A 100 6.31 -14.38 -16.65
CA TRP A 100 5.58 -13.47 -15.75
C TRP A 100 6.21 -13.40 -14.35
N VAL A 101 6.69 -14.53 -13.85
CA VAL A 101 7.41 -14.60 -12.57
C VAL A 101 8.72 -13.80 -12.62
N LYS A 102 9.50 -13.85 -13.71
CA LYS A 102 10.72 -13.03 -13.89
C LYS A 102 10.39 -11.55 -14.05
N GLU A 103 9.37 -11.18 -14.83
CA GLU A 103 8.99 -9.78 -14.98
C GLU A 103 8.45 -9.18 -13.67
N THR A 104 7.75 -9.98 -12.86
CA THR A 104 7.37 -9.60 -11.49
C THR A 104 8.62 -9.31 -10.64
N GLN A 105 9.66 -10.15 -10.72
CA GLN A 105 10.93 -9.88 -10.04
C GLN A 105 11.62 -8.60 -10.55
N LYS A 106 11.53 -8.27 -11.85
CA LYS A 106 12.12 -7.04 -12.42
C LYS A 106 11.53 -5.74 -11.87
N ILE A 107 10.25 -5.72 -11.48
CA ILE A 107 9.61 -4.57 -10.80
C ILE A 107 9.74 -4.64 -9.26
N HIS A 108 10.56 -5.56 -8.76
CA HIS A 108 10.70 -5.96 -7.35
C HIS A 108 9.35 -6.33 -6.71
N GLY A 109 8.44 -6.88 -7.53
CA GLY A 109 7.13 -7.34 -7.13
C GLY A 109 7.18 -8.63 -6.33
N SER A 110 6.22 -8.83 -5.43
CA SER A 110 6.12 -10.02 -4.58
C SER A 110 4.89 -10.89 -4.86
N TYR A 111 4.02 -10.46 -5.78
CA TYR A 111 2.76 -11.15 -6.10
C TYR A 111 2.27 -10.82 -7.52
N ILE A 112 1.38 -11.69 -8.02
CA ILE A 112 0.70 -11.59 -9.30
C ILE A 112 -0.81 -11.67 -9.05
N VAL A 113 -1.59 -10.80 -9.70
CA VAL A 113 -3.05 -10.89 -9.80
C VAL A 113 -3.40 -11.25 -11.24
N LEU A 114 -4.02 -12.42 -11.46
CA LEU A 114 -4.40 -12.90 -12.79
C LEU A 114 -5.89 -12.62 -13.06
N ALA A 115 -6.18 -11.80 -14.06
CA ALA A 115 -7.50 -11.38 -14.49
C ALA A 115 -7.87 -11.93 -15.87
N THR A 116 -8.05 -13.26 -15.93
CA THR A 116 -8.58 -13.96 -17.12
C THR A 116 -10.09 -14.15 -17.04
N PHE A 117 -10.62 -14.47 -15.84
CA PHE A 117 -12.05 -14.54 -15.56
C PHE A 117 -12.63 -13.13 -15.38
N HIS A 118 -12.54 -12.32 -16.45
CA HIS A 118 -12.82 -10.89 -16.49
C HIS A 118 -13.82 -10.60 -17.60
N SER A 119 -14.76 -9.68 -17.33
CA SER A 119 -15.99 -9.54 -18.11
C SER A 119 -15.74 -9.18 -19.58
N ARG A 120 -14.76 -8.29 -19.84
CA ARG A 120 -14.35 -7.91 -21.21
C ARG A 120 -13.22 -8.76 -21.80
N LEU A 121 -12.98 -9.96 -21.26
CA LEU A 121 -11.98 -10.92 -21.74
C LEU A 121 -12.55 -12.30 -22.06
N GLY A 122 -13.88 -12.40 -22.21
CA GLY A 122 -14.60 -13.62 -22.62
C GLY A 122 -14.86 -14.60 -21.48
N TYR A 123 -14.75 -14.17 -20.22
CA TYR A 123 -15.01 -14.99 -19.02
C TYR A 123 -14.26 -16.32 -19.01
N ALA A 124 -13.09 -16.36 -19.64
CA ALA A 124 -12.30 -17.55 -19.82
C ALA A 124 -11.68 -17.98 -18.48
N ARG A 125 -11.78 -19.27 -18.17
CA ARG A 125 -11.23 -19.83 -16.93
C ARG A 125 -9.92 -20.57 -17.25
N PRO A 126 -8.74 -20.05 -16.84
CA PRO A 126 -7.42 -20.61 -17.16
C PRO A 126 -7.08 -21.86 -16.33
N TRP A 127 -8.08 -22.66 -15.97
CA TRP A 127 -7.97 -23.92 -15.24
C TRP A 127 -8.94 -24.97 -15.79
N PRO A 128 -8.67 -26.28 -15.62
CA PRO A 128 -9.62 -27.34 -15.94
C PRO A 128 -10.79 -27.34 -14.95
N SER A 129 -11.95 -26.86 -15.42
CA SER A 129 -13.19 -26.85 -14.63
C SER A 129 -14.08 -28.07 -14.93
N LYS A 130 -14.89 -28.47 -13.95
CA LYS A 130 -16.03 -29.39 -14.14
C LYS A 130 -17.38 -28.67 -14.17
N ILE A 131 -17.41 -27.38 -13.81
CA ILE A 131 -18.60 -26.54 -13.81
C ILE A 131 -18.77 -25.97 -15.22
N PRO A 132 -19.85 -26.30 -15.97
CA PRO A 132 -20.16 -25.61 -17.23
C PRO A 132 -20.71 -24.19 -16.96
N GLY A 133 -20.74 -23.32 -17.96
CA GLY A 133 -21.36 -21.99 -17.85
C GLY A 133 -20.58 -20.89 -18.56
N SER A 134 -19.24 -20.90 -18.46
CA SER A 134 -18.33 -20.23 -19.40
C SER A 134 -17.27 -21.22 -19.87
N CYS A 135 -16.44 -20.88 -20.84
CA CYS A 135 -15.39 -21.80 -21.28
C CYS A 135 -14.22 -21.90 -20.27
N SER A 136 -13.51 -23.02 -20.29
CA SER A 136 -12.37 -23.31 -19.41
C SER A 136 -11.27 -24.06 -20.15
N THR A 137 -10.00 -23.87 -19.76
CA THR A 137 -8.85 -24.51 -20.43
C THR A 137 -8.62 -25.94 -19.94
N LYS A 138 -8.20 -26.82 -20.86
CA LYS A 138 -7.77 -28.21 -20.58
C LYS A 138 -6.33 -28.27 -20.05
N ARG A 139 -5.50 -27.27 -20.35
CA ARG A 139 -4.22 -26.98 -19.71
C ARG A 139 -4.45 -26.18 -18.42
N ASP A 140 -3.66 -26.48 -17.39
CA ASP A 140 -3.75 -25.83 -16.08
C ASP A 140 -2.82 -24.61 -16.00
N ILE A 141 -3.17 -23.57 -16.74
CA ILE A 141 -2.39 -22.32 -16.83
C ILE A 141 -2.28 -21.65 -15.44
N LEU A 142 -3.37 -21.67 -14.66
CA LEU A 142 -3.40 -21.17 -13.29
C LEU A 142 -2.48 -22.00 -12.35
N GLY A 143 -2.57 -23.33 -12.40
CA GLY A 143 -1.71 -24.22 -11.60
C GLY A 143 -0.23 -24.09 -11.96
N GLU A 144 0.10 -24.07 -13.26
CA GLU A 144 1.47 -23.83 -13.74
C GLU A 144 2.03 -22.47 -13.28
N LEU A 145 1.20 -21.41 -13.27
CA LEU A 145 1.59 -20.11 -12.72
C LEU A 145 1.81 -20.14 -11.21
N ILE A 146 0.92 -20.79 -10.46
CA ILE A 146 1.03 -20.94 -9.00
C ILE A 146 2.30 -21.71 -8.63
N GLU A 147 2.64 -22.79 -9.33
CA GLU A 147 3.86 -23.56 -9.08
C GLU A 147 5.12 -22.72 -9.36
N ALA A 148 5.20 -22.07 -10.53
CA ALA A 148 6.34 -21.24 -10.92
C ALA A 148 6.55 -20.04 -9.96
N ALA A 149 5.47 -19.35 -9.57
CA ALA A 149 5.50 -18.24 -8.63
C ALA A 149 5.94 -18.70 -7.23
N LYS A 150 5.35 -19.79 -6.72
CA LYS A 150 5.71 -20.42 -5.44
C LYS A 150 7.19 -20.81 -5.39
N ALA A 151 7.74 -21.34 -6.48
CA ALA A 151 9.16 -21.68 -6.60
C ALA A 151 10.12 -20.48 -6.48
N LYS A 152 9.61 -19.23 -6.63
CA LYS A 152 10.34 -17.97 -6.38
C LYS A 152 9.84 -17.21 -5.15
N GLY A 153 8.93 -17.79 -4.36
CA GLY A 153 8.30 -17.16 -3.20
C GLY A 153 7.21 -16.14 -3.50
N ILE A 154 6.95 -15.84 -4.77
CA ILE A 154 5.91 -14.91 -5.25
C ILE A 154 4.52 -15.51 -5.00
N LYS A 155 3.54 -14.67 -4.65
CA LYS A 155 2.16 -15.11 -4.41
C LYS A 155 1.31 -14.95 -5.66
N VAL A 156 0.27 -15.78 -5.79
CA VAL A 156 -0.75 -15.62 -6.84
C VAL A 156 -2.10 -15.38 -6.16
N ILE A 157 -2.80 -14.37 -6.66
CA ILE A 157 -4.19 -14.04 -6.38
C ILE A 157 -4.96 -14.19 -7.69
N LEU A 158 -6.18 -14.70 -7.63
CA LEU A 158 -7.08 -14.76 -8.78
C LEU A 158 -8.04 -13.57 -8.73
N TYR A 159 -8.12 -12.79 -9.80
CA TYR A 159 -9.16 -11.78 -9.95
C TYR A 159 -10.49 -12.49 -10.30
N MET A 160 -11.59 -12.00 -9.74
CA MET A 160 -12.94 -12.54 -9.94
C MET A 160 -13.93 -11.40 -10.21
N THR A 161 -14.50 -11.39 -11.42
CA THR A 161 -15.57 -10.45 -11.80
C THR A 161 -16.94 -10.88 -11.27
N ASP A 162 -17.81 -9.90 -11.06
CA ASP A 162 -19.22 -10.02 -10.68
C ASP A 162 -20.19 -9.69 -11.83
N ASP A 163 -19.65 -9.21 -12.95
CA ASP A 163 -20.36 -8.46 -13.99
C ASP A 163 -20.58 -9.28 -15.27
N PRO A 164 -21.81 -9.76 -15.55
CA PRO A 164 -22.12 -10.48 -16.79
C PRO A 164 -22.39 -9.57 -18.01
N GLN A 165 -22.44 -8.23 -17.89
CA GLN A 165 -23.04 -7.37 -18.92
C GLN A 165 -22.31 -7.37 -20.29
N TRP A 166 -21.11 -7.94 -20.37
CA TRP A 166 -20.27 -8.00 -21.58
C TRP A 166 -20.29 -9.37 -22.27
N HIS A 167 -21.23 -10.26 -21.90
CA HIS A 167 -21.30 -11.65 -22.37
C HIS A 167 -21.36 -11.83 -23.90
N ASP A 168 -22.01 -10.92 -24.62
CA ASP A 168 -22.15 -10.94 -26.08
C ASP A 168 -21.32 -9.86 -26.82
N VAL A 169 -20.44 -9.12 -26.11
CA VAL A 169 -19.82 -7.88 -26.62
C VAL A 169 -19.05 -8.05 -27.93
N MET A 170 -18.50 -9.24 -28.19
CA MET A 170 -17.74 -9.56 -29.39
C MET A 170 -18.58 -10.20 -30.51
N GLY A 171 -19.88 -10.40 -30.29
CA GLY A 171 -20.84 -11.02 -31.21
C GLY A 171 -21.26 -12.44 -30.82
N PRO A 172 -20.32 -13.37 -30.53
CA PRO A 172 -20.64 -14.65 -29.92
C PRO A 172 -20.98 -14.51 -28.43
N GLU A 173 -21.91 -15.34 -27.97
CA GLU A 173 -22.26 -15.52 -26.57
C GLU A 173 -21.12 -16.23 -25.81
N SER A 174 -20.70 -15.67 -24.67
CA SER A 174 -19.68 -16.24 -23.78
C SER A 174 -20.23 -17.28 -22.80
N PHE A 175 -21.55 -17.30 -22.59
CA PHE A 175 -22.21 -18.12 -21.57
C PHE A 175 -23.09 -19.25 -22.10
N ASP A 176 -23.01 -20.41 -21.44
CA ASP A 176 -23.92 -21.53 -21.63
C ASP A 176 -24.83 -21.70 -20.40
N SER A 177 -25.83 -20.81 -20.31
CA SER A 177 -26.89 -20.88 -19.29
C SER A 177 -27.63 -22.22 -19.32
N ALA A 178 -27.74 -22.88 -20.47
CA ALA A 178 -28.44 -24.16 -20.59
C ALA A 178 -27.63 -25.31 -19.97
N ALA A 179 -26.32 -25.39 -20.23
CA ALA A 179 -25.45 -26.38 -19.61
C ALA A 179 -25.28 -26.14 -18.11
N TYR A 180 -25.21 -24.89 -17.65
CA TYR A 180 -25.19 -24.60 -16.21
C TYR A 180 -26.52 -24.93 -15.52
N SER A 181 -27.66 -24.61 -16.15
CA SER A 181 -28.98 -25.02 -15.64
C SER A 181 -29.09 -26.55 -15.52
N ALA A 182 -28.62 -27.29 -16.53
CA ALA A 182 -28.58 -28.74 -16.52
C ALA A 182 -27.64 -29.31 -15.42
N TYR A 183 -26.53 -28.63 -15.13
CA TYR A 183 -25.61 -28.98 -14.03
C TYR A 183 -26.22 -28.73 -12.65
N LYS A 184 -26.95 -27.63 -12.46
CA LYS A 184 -27.60 -27.26 -11.18
C LYS A 184 -28.95 -27.94 -10.97
N GLY A 185 -29.56 -28.52 -12.01
CA GLY A 185 -30.88 -29.16 -11.95
C GLY A 185 -32.05 -28.19 -11.84
N LYS A 186 -31.84 -26.91 -12.18
CA LYS A 186 -32.82 -25.81 -12.17
C LYS A 186 -32.43 -24.77 -13.21
N ASP A 187 -33.38 -23.96 -13.66
CA ASP A 187 -33.10 -22.87 -14.59
C ASP A 187 -32.27 -21.77 -13.91
N VAL A 188 -31.14 -21.38 -14.51
CA VAL A 188 -30.26 -20.29 -14.08
C VAL A 188 -29.75 -19.53 -15.31
N ASP A 189 -29.97 -18.21 -15.33
CA ASP A 189 -29.57 -17.34 -16.45
C ASP A 189 -28.30 -16.55 -16.13
N LEU A 190 -27.20 -16.95 -16.76
CA LEU A 190 -25.86 -16.36 -16.60
C LEU A 190 -25.73 -14.94 -17.18
N THR A 191 -26.68 -14.49 -18.01
CA THR A 191 -26.71 -13.09 -18.47
C THR A 191 -27.17 -12.12 -17.37
N THR A 192 -27.76 -12.66 -16.29
CA THR A 192 -28.27 -11.88 -15.15
C THR A 192 -27.27 -11.87 -13.98
N ARG A 193 -27.18 -10.76 -13.24
CA ARG A 193 -26.31 -10.67 -12.04
C ARG A 193 -26.54 -11.80 -11.01
N PRO A 194 -27.79 -12.22 -10.68
CA PRO A 194 -27.99 -13.32 -9.74
C PRO A 194 -27.54 -14.69 -10.28
N GLY A 195 -27.82 -15.01 -11.55
CA GLY A 195 -27.44 -16.29 -12.14
C GLY A 195 -25.93 -16.40 -12.40
N PHE A 196 -25.31 -15.31 -12.86
CA PHE A 196 -23.86 -15.19 -12.91
C PHE A 196 -23.24 -15.23 -11.50
N GLY A 197 -23.90 -14.64 -10.51
CA GLY A 197 -23.52 -14.70 -9.10
C GLY A 197 -23.44 -16.13 -8.57
N GLU A 198 -24.42 -16.98 -8.90
CA GLU A 198 -24.41 -18.40 -8.53
C GLU A 198 -23.32 -19.21 -9.25
N PHE A 199 -23.09 -18.95 -10.54
CA PHE A 199 -22.01 -19.59 -11.30
C PHE A 199 -20.62 -19.19 -10.80
N SER A 200 -20.38 -17.89 -10.62
CA SER A 200 -19.11 -17.39 -10.08
C SER A 200 -18.88 -17.88 -8.64
N TYR A 201 -19.92 -17.94 -7.80
CA TYR A 201 -19.89 -18.56 -6.46
C TYR A 201 -19.34 -19.99 -6.51
N ASP A 202 -19.89 -20.87 -7.38
CA ASP A 202 -19.38 -22.25 -7.51
C ASP A 202 -17.90 -22.27 -7.93
N ASN A 203 -17.46 -21.33 -8.78
CA ASN A 203 -16.08 -21.23 -9.24
C ASN A 203 -15.11 -20.83 -8.11
N PHE A 204 -15.50 -19.95 -7.16
CA PHE A 204 -14.67 -19.65 -5.98
C PHE A 204 -14.31 -20.94 -5.22
N PHE A 205 -15.29 -21.80 -4.95
CA PHE A 205 -15.06 -23.06 -4.23
C PHE A 205 -14.27 -24.08 -5.05
N GLU A 206 -14.48 -24.17 -6.36
CA GLU A 206 -13.66 -25.03 -7.23
C GLU A 206 -12.17 -24.66 -7.15
N VAL A 207 -11.81 -23.38 -7.31
CA VAL A 207 -10.40 -22.96 -7.27
C VAL A 207 -9.81 -22.96 -5.86
N MET A 208 -10.59 -22.66 -4.81
CA MET A 208 -10.16 -22.82 -3.42
C MET A 208 -9.77 -24.26 -3.07
N HIS A 209 -10.52 -25.22 -3.60
CA HIS A 209 -10.31 -26.65 -3.39
C HIS A 209 -9.13 -27.18 -4.23
N ASN A 210 -9.09 -26.83 -5.51
CA ASN A 210 -8.07 -27.31 -6.44
C ASN A 210 -6.68 -26.69 -6.18
N TYR A 211 -6.62 -25.44 -5.69
CA TYR A 211 -5.37 -24.69 -5.53
C TYR A 211 -5.08 -24.30 -4.06
N PRO A 212 -4.52 -25.21 -3.23
CA PRO A 212 -4.14 -24.90 -1.84
C PRO A 212 -3.03 -23.83 -1.73
N ASP A 213 -2.27 -23.62 -2.80
CA ASP A 213 -1.23 -22.58 -2.87
C ASP A 213 -1.71 -21.22 -3.38
N LEU A 214 -2.94 -21.10 -3.91
CA LEU A 214 -3.57 -19.82 -4.23
C LEU A 214 -3.75 -18.99 -2.93
N LYS A 215 -3.36 -17.70 -2.95
CA LYS A 215 -3.26 -16.86 -1.75
C LYS A 215 -4.27 -15.73 -1.63
N GLY A 216 -5.25 -15.68 -2.52
CA GLY A 216 -6.40 -14.81 -2.33
C GLY A 216 -7.26 -14.64 -3.56
N PHE A 217 -8.28 -13.81 -3.38
CA PHE A 217 -9.10 -13.26 -4.45
C PHE A 217 -8.98 -11.74 -4.51
N TRP A 218 -9.08 -11.21 -5.72
CA TRP A 218 -9.24 -9.79 -5.99
C TRP A 218 -10.64 -9.62 -6.58
N ILE A 219 -11.55 -9.07 -5.79
CA ILE A 219 -12.97 -8.86 -6.13
C ILE A 219 -13.09 -7.53 -6.90
N ASP A 220 -13.80 -7.55 -8.02
CA ASP A 220 -13.99 -6.35 -8.85
C ASP A 220 -15.18 -5.49 -8.39
N ASN A 221 -16.30 -6.10 -8.03
CA ASN A 221 -17.35 -5.51 -7.20
C ASN A 221 -18.05 -6.66 -6.46
N ASP A 222 -18.81 -6.37 -5.41
CA ASP A 222 -19.61 -7.41 -4.74
C ASP A 222 -20.87 -7.80 -5.56
N ASN A 223 -21.16 -9.10 -5.62
CA ASN A 223 -22.41 -9.64 -6.17
C ASN A 223 -23.37 -9.99 -5.03
N GLU A 224 -24.62 -9.54 -5.12
CA GLU A 224 -25.67 -9.78 -4.12
C GLU A 224 -25.86 -11.27 -3.79
N TYR A 225 -25.68 -12.18 -4.78
CA TYR A 225 -25.74 -13.62 -4.52
C TYR A 225 -24.63 -14.08 -3.56
N TRP A 226 -23.42 -13.53 -3.68
CA TRP A 226 -22.28 -13.90 -2.84
C TRP A 226 -22.50 -13.47 -1.38
N GLU A 227 -23.06 -12.28 -1.16
CA GLU A 227 -23.41 -11.78 0.16
C GLU A 227 -24.55 -12.58 0.79
N GLN A 228 -25.65 -12.78 0.05
CA GLN A 228 -26.82 -13.55 0.52
C GLN A 228 -26.48 -15.01 0.83
N HIS A 229 -25.47 -15.58 0.17
CA HIS A 229 -24.99 -16.94 0.41
C HIS A 229 -23.72 -17.01 1.27
N HIS A 230 -23.32 -15.93 1.96
CA HIS A 230 -22.19 -15.89 2.89
C HIS A 230 -20.89 -16.45 2.30
N LEU A 231 -20.55 -16.04 1.07
CA LEU A 231 -19.34 -16.48 0.37
C LEU A 231 -18.11 -16.20 1.23
N TYR A 232 -17.92 -14.95 1.63
CA TYR A 232 -16.67 -14.51 2.26
C TYR A 232 -16.46 -15.12 3.64
N GLU A 233 -17.51 -15.29 4.43
CA GLU A 233 -17.48 -16.05 5.69
C GLU A 233 -17.02 -17.49 5.46
N GLN A 234 -17.58 -18.19 4.47
CA GLN A 234 -17.14 -19.54 4.12
C GLN A 234 -15.69 -19.59 3.59
N ILE A 235 -15.21 -18.55 2.90
CA ILE A 235 -13.77 -18.43 2.57
C ILE A 235 -12.95 -18.29 3.85
N ARG A 236 -13.39 -17.49 4.84
CA ARG A 236 -12.69 -17.38 6.14
C ARG A 236 -12.68 -18.69 6.94
N GLU A 237 -13.75 -19.47 6.88
CA GLU A 237 -13.83 -20.79 7.55
C GLU A 237 -12.95 -21.84 6.86
N GLN A 238 -13.03 -21.97 5.54
CA GLN A 238 -12.38 -23.04 4.78
C GLN A 238 -10.93 -22.72 4.40
N ARG A 239 -10.61 -21.44 4.17
CA ARG A 239 -9.31 -20.94 3.71
C ARG A 239 -8.91 -19.66 4.48
N PRO A 240 -8.73 -19.72 5.81
CA PRO A 240 -8.32 -18.57 6.64
C PRO A 240 -6.95 -17.96 6.26
N ASP A 241 -6.15 -18.65 5.42
CA ASP A 241 -4.86 -18.18 4.90
C ASP A 241 -4.98 -17.27 3.66
N MET A 242 -6.16 -17.18 3.03
CA MET A 242 -6.37 -16.39 1.81
C MET A 242 -6.64 -14.92 2.12
N LEU A 243 -6.03 -14.03 1.34
CA LEU A 243 -6.38 -12.61 1.27
C LEU A 243 -7.71 -12.43 0.51
N LEU A 244 -8.53 -11.47 0.92
CA LEU A 244 -9.60 -10.93 0.07
C LEU A 244 -9.35 -9.44 -0.17
N SER A 245 -9.16 -9.03 -1.43
CA SER A 245 -9.19 -7.62 -1.82
C SER A 245 -10.49 -7.26 -2.50
N ASN A 246 -10.92 -6.00 -2.39
CA ASN A 246 -12.05 -5.46 -3.14
C ASN A 246 -11.68 -4.13 -3.82
N ASN A 247 -12.27 -3.86 -4.98
CA ASN A 247 -11.99 -2.70 -5.81
C ASN A 247 -12.77 -1.48 -5.29
N ASN A 248 -12.07 -0.41 -4.91
CA ASN A 248 -12.64 0.88 -4.48
C ASN A 248 -13.64 0.84 -3.30
N GLU A 249 -13.76 -0.26 -2.55
CA GLU A 249 -14.70 -0.41 -1.43
C GLU A 249 -14.03 -1.05 -0.20
N ASP A 250 -14.45 -0.64 1.00
CA ASP A 250 -13.84 -1.03 2.29
C ASP A 250 -14.89 -1.62 3.23
N THR A 251 -15.00 -2.96 3.24
CA THR A 251 -15.91 -3.70 4.12
C THR A 251 -15.12 -4.52 5.15
N PRO A 252 -15.66 -4.78 6.36
CA PRO A 252 -14.90 -5.43 7.45
C PRO A 252 -14.43 -6.85 7.14
N ILE A 253 -15.04 -7.54 6.17
CA ILE A 253 -14.67 -8.91 5.78
C ILE A 253 -13.46 -8.93 4.83
N MET A 254 -13.20 -7.83 4.11
CA MET A 254 -12.08 -7.68 3.18
C MET A 254 -10.78 -7.35 3.93
N ASP A 255 -9.65 -7.83 3.42
CA ASP A 255 -8.31 -7.53 3.94
C ASP A 255 -7.74 -6.22 3.39
N THR A 256 -8.13 -5.86 2.16
CA THR A 256 -7.51 -4.76 1.42
C THR A 256 -8.50 -3.99 0.57
N VAL A 257 -8.22 -2.69 0.44
CA VAL A 257 -8.88 -1.78 -0.50
C VAL A 257 -7.94 -1.56 -1.68
N SER A 258 -8.24 -2.19 -2.81
CA SER A 258 -7.54 -1.96 -4.06
C SER A 258 -8.20 -0.79 -4.77
N ASN A 259 -7.55 0.37 -4.78
CA ASN A 259 -8.09 1.53 -5.47
C ASN A 259 -7.65 1.51 -6.94
N GLU A 260 -8.62 1.56 -7.85
CA GLU A 260 -8.38 1.58 -9.29
C GLU A 260 -7.81 2.91 -9.80
N GLN A 261 -7.32 2.93 -11.05
CA GLN A 261 -6.57 4.05 -11.62
C GLN A 261 -7.39 5.35 -11.66
N LYS A 262 -7.07 6.29 -10.76
CA LYS A 262 -7.59 7.67 -10.80
C LYS A 262 -6.82 8.54 -11.78
N THR A 263 -7.40 9.69 -12.09
CA THR A 263 -6.82 10.76 -12.91
C THR A 263 -7.17 12.15 -12.32
N GLY A 264 -6.60 13.22 -12.88
CA GLY A 264 -6.84 14.61 -12.45
C GLY A 264 -6.04 15.07 -11.22
N MET A 265 -5.24 14.20 -10.60
CA MET A 265 -4.30 14.54 -9.54
C MET A 265 -3.20 15.51 -10.03
N THR A 266 -2.64 16.30 -9.11
CA THR A 266 -1.53 17.22 -9.38
C THR A 266 -0.51 17.14 -8.24
N PRO A 267 0.72 16.62 -8.47
CA PRO A 267 1.24 16.07 -9.73
C PRO A 267 0.48 14.85 -10.25
N ASP A 268 0.64 14.55 -11.54
CA ASP A 268 -0.05 13.48 -12.28
C ASP A 268 0.32 12.05 -11.83
N TYR A 269 1.37 11.91 -11.03
CA TYR A 269 1.79 10.67 -10.38
C TYR A 269 1.30 10.51 -8.94
N ASP A 270 0.70 11.54 -8.33
CA ASP A 270 0.20 11.50 -6.94
C ASP A 270 -1.18 10.83 -6.87
N MET A 271 -1.19 9.53 -7.18
CA MET A 271 -2.36 8.67 -6.97
C MET A 271 -2.86 8.73 -5.50
N PRO A 272 -1.99 8.75 -4.47
CA PRO A 272 -2.42 8.90 -3.08
C PRO A 272 -3.26 10.14 -2.79
N ALA A 273 -3.03 11.27 -3.46
CA ALA A 273 -3.86 12.47 -3.34
C ALA A 273 -5.31 12.28 -3.85
N ALA A 274 -5.55 11.31 -4.73
CA ALA A 274 -6.86 10.99 -5.30
C ALA A 274 -7.66 9.94 -4.51
N TYR A 275 -7.02 9.20 -3.59
CA TYR A 275 -7.64 8.12 -2.81
C TYR A 275 -8.18 8.60 -1.45
N TRP A 276 -9.06 7.79 -0.84
CA TRP A 276 -9.74 8.08 0.43
C TRP A 276 -9.40 7.09 1.55
N THR A 277 -8.60 6.05 1.31
CA THR A 277 -8.33 5.00 2.30
C THR A 277 -7.22 5.39 3.29
N SER A 278 -7.57 5.69 4.54
CA SER A 278 -6.59 6.06 5.57
C SER A 278 -5.78 4.87 6.09
N MET A 279 -4.46 5.03 6.24
CA MET A 279 -3.62 4.09 6.99
C MET A 279 -4.10 4.00 8.47
N PRO A 280 -3.97 2.85 9.17
CA PRO A 280 -3.21 1.65 8.80
C PRO A 280 -3.92 0.61 7.90
N ARG A 281 -5.09 0.92 7.32
CA ARG A 281 -5.80 0.01 6.41
C ARG A 281 -4.92 -0.33 5.21
N LEU A 282 -4.71 -1.63 4.97
CA LEU A 282 -3.85 -2.08 3.89
C LEU A 282 -4.50 -1.74 2.54
N THR A 283 -3.80 -0.91 1.78
CA THR A 283 -4.33 -0.26 0.59
C THR A 283 -3.40 -0.53 -0.59
N GLU A 284 -4.00 -0.81 -1.74
CA GLU A 284 -3.32 -1.04 -3.00
C GLU A 284 -3.74 0.03 -4.03
N SER A 285 -2.82 0.39 -4.91
CA SER A 285 -2.93 1.43 -5.92
C SER A 285 -2.71 0.75 -7.27
N CYS A 286 -3.81 0.55 -8.00
CA CYS A 286 -3.84 -0.25 -9.23
C CYS A 286 -3.77 0.68 -10.43
N TYR A 287 -2.78 0.50 -11.30
CA TYR A 287 -2.61 1.38 -12.46
C TYR A 287 -1.93 0.71 -13.64
N LYS A 288 -2.32 1.15 -14.85
CA LYS A 288 -1.70 0.73 -16.11
C LYS A 288 -0.34 1.36 -16.27
N VAL A 289 0.64 0.53 -16.65
CA VAL A 289 1.98 0.97 -17.02
C VAL A 289 1.97 1.64 -18.40
N PRO A 290 1.30 1.10 -19.45
CA PRO A 290 0.92 1.88 -20.61
C PRO A 290 -0.06 3.00 -20.23
N SER A 291 0.26 4.25 -20.55
CA SER A 291 -0.50 5.42 -20.08
C SER A 291 -1.85 5.62 -20.81
N SER A 292 -2.25 4.69 -21.67
CA SER A 292 -3.46 4.74 -22.50
C SER A 292 -3.95 3.32 -22.83
N GLY A 293 -5.17 3.19 -23.37
CA GLY A 293 -5.72 1.92 -23.84
C GLY A 293 -6.56 1.15 -22.83
N ALA A 294 -6.86 -0.11 -23.16
CA ALA A 294 -7.52 -1.06 -22.28
C ALA A 294 -6.62 -1.45 -21.07
N TRP A 295 -7.10 -2.35 -20.20
CA TRP A 295 -6.26 -3.01 -19.19
C TRP A 295 -5.52 -4.25 -19.76
N TRP A 296 -5.96 -4.78 -20.90
CA TRP A 296 -5.32 -5.90 -21.61
C TRP A 296 -4.64 -5.43 -22.90
N TYR A 297 -3.82 -6.30 -23.51
CA TYR A 297 -3.18 -5.99 -24.79
C TYR A 297 -4.20 -5.95 -25.93
N ASP A 298 -4.33 -4.78 -26.55
CA ASP A 298 -5.27 -4.46 -27.63
C ASP A 298 -4.60 -4.40 -29.02
N GLY A 299 -3.52 -5.14 -29.21
CA GLY A 299 -2.81 -5.27 -30.48
C GLY A 299 -1.81 -4.15 -30.76
N GLN A 300 -1.54 -3.29 -29.77
CA GLN A 300 -0.67 -2.13 -29.90
C GLN A 300 0.45 -2.14 -28.84
N ASP A 301 1.69 -1.92 -29.27
CA ASP A 301 2.81 -1.59 -28.36
C ASP A 301 2.61 -0.15 -27.87
N ARG A 302 1.77 0.00 -26.84
CA ARG A 302 1.32 1.30 -26.33
C ARG A 302 2.43 2.05 -25.56
N PRO A 303 2.50 3.39 -25.66
CA PRO A 303 3.50 4.18 -24.94
C PRO A 303 3.48 3.97 -23.43
N VAL A 304 4.67 3.70 -22.88
CA VAL A 304 4.92 3.62 -21.43
C VAL A 304 5.68 4.86 -21.00
N ASP A 305 5.09 5.66 -20.11
CA ASP A 305 5.81 6.77 -19.48
C ASP A 305 6.59 6.27 -18.26
N THR A 306 7.91 6.11 -18.43
CA THR A 306 8.83 5.70 -17.36
C THR A 306 8.84 6.67 -16.18
N ALA A 307 8.70 7.98 -16.42
CA ALA A 307 8.73 8.99 -15.36
C ALA A 307 7.47 8.94 -14.50
N LEU A 308 6.30 8.86 -15.15
CA LEU A 308 5.00 8.69 -14.49
C LEU A 308 5.00 7.42 -13.62
N ASN A 309 5.40 6.28 -14.18
CA ASN A 309 5.31 4.99 -13.50
C ASN A 309 6.32 4.83 -12.34
N ILE A 310 7.54 5.36 -12.46
CA ILE A 310 8.49 5.42 -11.34
C ILE A 310 7.95 6.33 -10.23
N ARG A 311 7.46 7.53 -10.58
CA ARG A 311 6.96 8.46 -9.56
C ARG A 311 5.67 7.99 -8.88
N ARG A 312 4.82 7.22 -9.57
CA ARG A 312 3.69 6.49 -8.96
C ARG A 312 4.17 5.46 -7.94
N TYR A 313 5.17 4.64 -8.30
CA TYR A 313 5.77 3.64 -7.41
C TYR A 313 6.33 4.30 -6.13
N VAL A 314 7.05 5.41 -6.28
CA VAL A 314 7.60 6.22 -5.18
C VAL A 314 6.48 6.88 -4.37
N ALA A 315 5.44 7.43 -5.00
CA ALA A 315 4.29 8.04 -4.32
C ALA A 315 3.56 7.03 -3.42
N ASN A 316 3.24 5.85 -3.97
CA ASN A 316 2.57 4.78 -3.24
C ASN A 316 3.41 4.32 -2.03
N ALA A 317 4.71 4.06 -2.22
CA ALA A 317 5.62 3.71 -1.12
C ALA A 317 5.71 4.83 -0.07
N GLY A 318 5.75 6.09 -0.52
CA GLY A 318 5.71 7.31 0.29
C GLY A 318 4.43 7.50 1.11
N THR A 319 3.37 6.72 0.84
CA THR A 319 2.11 6.69 1.62
C THR A 319 1.73 5.26 2.06
N SER A 320 2.70 4.34 2.17
CA SER A 320 2.53 2.92 2.55
C SER A 320 1.66 2.04 1.62
N TYR A 321 1.17 2.57 0.52
CA TYR A 321 0.32 1.86 -0.44
C TYR A 321 1.14 0.90 -1.33
N LYS A 322 0.50 -0.18 -1.77
CA LYS A 322 1.12 -1.19 -2.66
C LYS A 322 0.90 -0.82 -4.12
N SER A 323 1.93 -0.93 -4.94
CA SER A 323 1.83 -0.64 -6.38
C SER A 323 1.43 -1.90 -7.15
N LEU A 324 0.16 -2.04 -7.54
CA LEU A 324 -0.27 -3.11 -8.44
C LEU A 324 -0.19 -2.61 -9.88
N MET A 325 0.86 -3.05 -10.58
CA MET A 325 1.24 -2.54 -11.88
C MET A 325 0.66 -3.44 -12.97
N ASP A 326 -0.29 -2.92 -13.72
CA ASP A 326 -0.86 -3.62 -14.88
C ASP A 326 0.08 -3.54 -16.09
N LEU A 327 0.41 -4.72 -16.62
CA LEU A 327 1.28 -4.91 -17.78
C LEU A 327 0.59 -5.89 -18.74
N GLN A 328 0.46 -5.45 -19.97
CA GLN A 328 -0.44 -5.98 -20.98
C GLN A 328 0.26 -7.07 -21.78
N ALA A 329 0.18 -8.31 -21.27
CA ALA A 329 0.71 -9.49 -21.96
C ALA A 329 -0.02 -9.77 -23.28
N GLN A 330 0.73 -10.15 -24.30
CA GLN A 330 0.22 -10.71 -25.56
C GLN A 330 -0.27 -12.15 -25.36
N VAL A 331 -0.93 -12.77 -26.35
CA VAL A 331 -1.42 -14.18 -26.25
C VAL A 331 -0.29 -15.19 -25.95
N ASP A 332 0.97 -14.90 -26.30
CA ASP A 332 2.12 -15.75 -25.92
C ASP A 332 2.64 -15.54 -24.48
N GLY A 333 2.05 -14.60 -23.75
CA GLY A 333 2.45 -14.17 -22.41
C GLY A 333 3.51 -13.08 -22.37
N THR A 334 4.20 -12.79 -23.48
CA THR A 334 5.26 -11.79 -23.51
C THR A 334 4.70 -10.37 -23.48
N PHE A 335 5.45 -9.43 -22.89
CA PHE A 335 5.09 -8.01 -22.95
C PHE A 335 5.55 -7.36 -24.27
N PRO A 336 4.75 -6.46 -24.85
CA PRO A 336 5.15 -5.62 -25.98
C PRO A 336 6.46 -4.84 -25.73
N PRO A 337 7.23 -4.50 -26.77
CA PRO A 337 8.58 -3.96 -26.65
C PRO A 337 8.77 -2.79 -25.67
N GLN A 338 7.86 -1.81 -25.60
CA GLN A 338 8.00 -0.68 -24.67
C GLN A 338 7.76 -1.09 -23.21
N GLN A 339 6.87 -2.04 -22.97
CA GLN A 339 6.63 -2.62 -21.64
C GLN A 339 7.79 -3.50 -21.19
N GLN A 340 8.34 -4.32 -22.10
CA GLN A 340 9.55 -5.09 -21.84
C GLN A 340 10.78 -4.20 -21.55
N ALA A 341 10.94 -3.10 -22.28
CA ALA A 341 11.99 -2.12 -22.03
C ALA A 341 11.83 -1.41 -20.68
N PHE A 342 10.59 -1.16 -20.24
CA PHE A 342 10.30 -0.60 -18.93
C PHE A 342 10.63 -1.57 -17.78
N THR A 343 10.24 -2.85 -17.83
CA THR A 343 10.63 -3.80 -16.77
C THR A 343 12.15 -4.04 -16.75
N ASP A 344 12.80 -4.09 -17.91
CA ASP A 344 14.27 -4.14 -18.03
C ASP A 344 14.96 -2.88 -17.49
N TYR A 345 14.29 -1.74 -17.45
CA TYR A 345 14.80 -0.52 -16.81
C TYR A 345 14.59 -0.54 -15.29
N MET A 346 13.37 -0.89 -14.83
CA MET A 346 13.03 -0.97 -13.40
C MET A 346 13.99 -1.89 -12.64
N SER A 347 14.33 -3.05 -13.20
CA SER A 347 15.27 -4.04 -12.63
C SER A 347 16.69 -3.53 -12.38
N LYS A 348 17.05 -2.34 -12.89
CA LYS A 348 18.36 -1.69 -12.69
C LYS A 348 18.23 -0.34 -11.97
N TYR A 349 17.06 0.29 -12.08
CA TYR A 349 16.77 1.58 -11.47
C TYR A 349 16.42 1.45 -9.97
N LEU A 350 15.72 0.39 -9.57
CA LEU A 350 15.30 0.17 -8.18
C LEU A 350 16.46 -0.21 -7.24
N ASP A 351 17.36 -1.10 -7.69
CA ASP A 351 18.53 -1.59 -6.92
C ASP A 351 19.27 -0.50 -6.09
N PRO A 352 19.79 0.59 -6.69
CA PRO A 352 20.57 1.60 -5.97
C PRO A 352 19.76 2.49 -5.03
N ILE A 353 18.44 2.32 -4.95
CA ILE A 353 17.55 3.02 -4.00
C ILE A 353 16.69 2.06 -3.16
N TRP A 354 16.88 0.74 -3.26
CA TRP A 354 15.90 -0.23 -2.75
C TRP A 354 15.63 -0.15 -1.24
N GLU A 355 16.64 0.19 -0.42
CA GLU A 355 16.44 0.37 1.05
C GLU A 355 15.55 1.56 1.43
N SER A 356 15.15 2.40 0.46
CA SER A 356 14.21 3.52 0.64
C SER A 356 12.78 3.22 0.16
N LEU A 357 12.57 2.11 -0.55
CA LEU A 357 11.27 1.67 -1.10
C LEU A 357 10.79 0.33 -0.52
N HIS A 358 11.66 -0.37 0.22
CA HIS A 358 11.36 -1.66 0.83
C HIS A 358 11.78 -1.71 2.30
N GLY A 359 11.00 -2.43 3.13
CA GLY A 359 11.17 -2.39 4.58
C GLY A 359 10.80 -1.05 5.21
N VAL A 360 10.02 -0.21 4.51
CA VAL A 360 9.63 1.14 4.91
C VAL A 360 8.11 1.34 4.95
N GLU A 361 7.67 2.39 5.63
CA GLU A 361 6.33 2.96 5.58
C GLU A 361 6.38 4.43 5.12
N GLY A 362 5.22 5.00 4.75
CA GLY A 362 5.08 6.40 4.39
C GLY A 362 5.33 7.37 5.54
N GLY A 363 6.11 8.41 5.29
CA GLY A 363 6.48 9.44 6.28
C GLY A 363 5.55 10.65 6.27
N GLY A 364 5.64 11.45 7.32
CA GLY A 364 4.94 12.72 7.49
C GLY A 364 3.94 12.77 8.64
N TYR A 365 3.59 11.61 9.25
CA TYR A 365 2.78 11.50 10.47
C TYR A 365 2.76 10.12 11.14
N LEU A 366 1.88 9.19 10.72
CA LEU A 366 1.55 7.95 11.44
C LEU A 366 2.80 7.13 11.82
N TYR A 367 3.75 7.01 10.90
CA TYR A 367 5.01 6.31 11.10
C TYR A 367 6.20 7.25 11.41
N GLY A 368 5.91 8.50 11.79
CA GLY A 368 6.88 9.59 11.91
C GLY A 368 7.25 10.20 10.56
N GLY A 369 8.44 10.80 10.47
CA GLY A 369 9.02 11.31 9.22
C GLY A 369 8.93 12.83 9.01
N LEU A 370 9.87 13.37 8.23
CA LEU A 370 9.84 14.73 7.65
C LEU A 370 8.57 14.95 6.80
N ARG A 371 8.21 16.20 6.45
CA ARG A 371 6.97 16.49 5.70
C ARG A 371 7.10 16.22 4.18
N PRO A 372 6.34 15.28 3.58
CA PRO A 372 6.24 15.14 2.13
C PRO A 372 5.24 16.13 1.51
N GLY A 373 5.22 16.19 0.18
CA GLY A 373 4.37 17.04 -0.65
C GLY A 373 5.17 18.16 -1.33
N ALA A 374 4.57 19.35 -1.44
CA ALA A 374 5.20 20.50 -2.05
C ALA A 374 6.29 21.13 -1.16
N TRP A 375 7.41 21.49 -1.78
CA TRP A 375 8.58 22.11 -1.17
C TRP A 375 8.95 23.41 -1.92
N ASN A 376 10.17 23.93 -1.73
CA ASN A 376 10.58 25.20 -2.34
C ASN A 376 10.63 25.17 -3.88
N ASP A 377 10.30 26.31 -4.50
CA ASP A 377 10.57 26.60 -5.92
C ASP A 377 10.00 25.58 -6.91
N GLY A 378 8.83 25.01 -6.58
CA GLY A 378 8.14 24.00 -7.39
C GLY A 378 8.61 22.57 -7.18
N ALA A 379 9.51 22.33 -6.21
CA ALA A 379 9.89 20.98 -5.83
C ALA A 379 8.71 20.20 -5.22
N TYR A 380 8.69 18.90 -5.45
CA TYR A 380 7.69 17.97 -4.92
C TYR A 380 8.36 16.63 -4.61
N GLY A 381 7.85 15.93 -3.62
CA GLY A 381 8.36 14.61 -3.29
C GLY A 381 7.74 13.97 -2.07
N TYR A 382 8.28 12.81 -1.72
CA TYR A 382 7.77 11.94 -0.68
C TYR A 382 8.84 11.66 0.36
N THR A 383 8.43 11.02 1.45
CA THR A 383 9.32 10.61 2.54
C THR A 383 8.94 9.21 2.97
N THR A 384 9.93 8.38 3.29
CA THR A 384 9.71 7.02 3.83
C THR A 384 10.49 6.83 5.13
N VAL A 385 10.02 5.93 5.99
CA VAL A 385 10.58 5.66 7.32
C VAL A 385 10.80 4.14 7.47
N GLY A 386 11.97 3.73 7.96
CA GLY A 386 12.29 2.31 8.15
C GLY A 386 11.43 1.63 9.22
N LYS A 387 10.81 0.49 8.88
CA LYS A 387 9.95 -0.30 9.80
C LYS A 387 10.73 -0.80 11.02
N GLU A 388 11.93 -1.32 10.81
CA GLU A 388 12.81 -1.86 11.86
C GLU A 388 13.61 -0.76 12.58
N ASP A 389 13.88 0.35 11.88
CA ASP A 389 14.74 1.45 12.31
C ASP A 389 14.14 2.80 11.87
N PRO A 390 13.18 3.36 12.64
CA PRO A 390 12.56 4.65 12.30
C PRO A 390 13.50 5.86 12.50
N THR A 391 14.73 5.64 13.00
CA THR A 391 15.78 6.68 12.97
C THR A 391 16.38 6.84 11.57
N ARG A 392 16.10 5.90 10.67
CA ARG A 392 16.45 5.94 9.26
C ARG A 392 15.22 6.31 8.44
N GLN A 393 15.34 7.40 7.71
CA GLN A 393 14.30 7.97 6.87
C GLN A 393 14.89 8.31 5.52
N TYR A 394 14.04 8.53 4.52
CA TYR A 394 14.47 8.94 3.19
C TYR A 394 13.62 10.10 2.69
N ILE A 395 14.24 10.98 1.91
CA ILE A 395 13.61 12.03 1.13
C ILE A 395 13.68 11.60 -0.32
N HIS A 396 12.52 11.45 -0.97
CA HIS A 396 12.39 11.13 -2.39
C HIS A 396 12.01 12.39 -3.15
N VAL A 397 12.91 12.95 -3.97
CA VAL A 397 12.62 14.18 -4.72
C VAL A 397 12.21 13.83 -6.14
N THR A 398 10.90 13.71 -6.35
CA THR A 398 10.28 13.34 -7.64
C THR A 398 10.19 14.51 -8.61
N THR A 399 10.07 15.74 -8.09
CA THR A 399 10.23 16.99 -8.85
C THR A 399 11.27 17.86 -8.14
N ARG A 400 12.37 18.20 -8.82
CA ARG A 400 13.44 19.05 -8.25
C ARG A 400 13.03 20.53 -8.15
N PRO A 401 13.68 21.34 -7.28
CA PRO A 401 13.49 22.79 -7.27
C PRO A 401 13.88 23.45 -8.60
N THR A 402 13.20 24.55 -8.94
CA THR A 402 13.48 25.38 -10.12
C THR A 402 14.18 26.69 -9.73
N GLY A 403 14.52 27.52 -10.72
CA GLY A 403 15.17 28.81 -10.47
C GLY A 403 16.67 28.74 -10.13
N THR A 404 17.18 29.82 -9.53
CA THR A 404 18.61 30.08 -9.37
C THR A 404 19.28 29.34 -8.21
N ASP A 405 18.53 28.97 -7.16
CA ASP A 405 19.02 28.16 -6.03
C ASP A 405 18.54 26.70 -6.13
N SER A 406 18.54 26.15 -7.35
CA SER A 406 18.15 24.76 -7.64
C SER A 406 19.13 23.69 -7.10
N GLY A 407 20.06 24.09 -6.24
CA GLY A 407 20.91 23.23 -5.40
C GLY A 407 20.53 23.22 -3.92
N THR A 408 19.43 23.86 -3.53
CA THR A 408 18.89 23.93 -2.17
C THR A 408 17.48 23.33 -2.11
N LEU A 409 17.23 22.47 -1.11
CA LEU A 409 15.93 21.84 -0.87
C LEU A 409 15.49 22.08 0.58
N ARG A 410 14.25 22.51 0.78
CA ARG A 410 13.74 22.99 2.08
C ARG A 410 12.34 22.46 2.38
N MET A 411 12.19 21.79 3.52
CA MET A 411 10.95 21.14 3.97
C MET A 411 10.73 21.29 5.48
N ARG A 412 9.49 21.08 5.94
CA ARG A 412 9.19 21.03 7.38
C ARG A 412 9.71 19.75 8.01
N ASP A 413 10.23 19.87 9.23
CA ASP A 413 10.90 18.77 9.92
C ASP A 413 9.97 17.86 10.73
N ASN A 414 8.71 18.26 10.95
CA ASN A 414 7.75 17.57 11.80
C ASN A 414 8.23 17.30 13.24
N GLY A 415 9.13 18.13 13.77
CA GLY A 415 9.84 17.91 15.03
C GLY A 415 10.94 16.84 14.95
N THR A 416 11.21 16.26 13.78
CA THR A 416 12.24 15.25 13.57
C THR A 416 13.62 15.91 13.53
N LYS A 417 14.42 15.75 14.59
CA LYS A 417 15.80 16.24 14.60
C LYS A 417 16.69 15.38 13.69
N VAL A 418 17.34 16.00 12.72
CA VAL A 418 18.26 15.35 11.77
C VAL A 418 19.69 15.34 12.34
N LYS A 419 20.41 14.24 12.13
CA LYS A 419 21.82 14.03 12.50
C LYS A 419 22.75 14.07 11.29
N ARG A 420 22.33 13.42 10.20
CA ARG A 420 23.11 13.28 8.95
C ARG A 420 22.17 13.15 7.76
N ILE A 421 22.59 13.72 6.63
CA ILE A 421 21.98 13.49 5.32
C ILE A 421 23.08 13.03 4.35
N SER A 422 22.77 12.06 3.50
CA SER A 422 23.62 11.66 2.37
C SER A 422 22.77 11.28 1.16
N ASP A 423 23.25 11.62 -0.03
CA ASP A 423 22.75 11.08 -1.29
C ASP A 423 22.83 9.55 -1.26
N LEU A 424 21.72 8.86 -1.53
CA LEU A 424 21.61 7.41 -1.33
C LEU A 424 22.46 6.63 -2.34
N ARG A 425 22.47 7.05 -3.61
CA ARG A 425 23.15 6.34 -4.70
C ARG A 425 24.67 6.46 -4.64
N THR A 426 25.19 7.57 -4.11
CA THR A 426 26.63 7.88 -4.07
C THR A 426 27.24 7.81 -2.66
N GLY A 427 26.42 7.80 -1.61
CA GLY A 427 26.87 7.92 -0.22
C GLY A 427 27.43 9.30 0.14
N ARG A 428 27.44 10.27 -0.81
CA ARG A 428 27.99 11.62 -0.59
C ARG A 428 27.17 12.33 0.48
N ARG A 429 27.82 12.82 1.53
CA ARG A 429 27.17 13.67 2.55
C ARG A 429 26.61 14.92 1.91
N ILE A 430 25.45 15.36 2.41
CA ILE A 430 24.80 16.59 1.99
C ILE A 430 24.86 17.57 3.16
N ALA A 431 25.32 18.79 2.88
CA ALA A 431 25.31 19.85 3.87
C ALA A 431 23.85 20.21 4.20
N PHE A 432 23.52 20.33 5.48
CA PHE A 432 22.18 20.71 5.91
C PHE A 432 22.21 21.65 7.11
N ASP A 433 21.16 22.44 7.21
CA ASP A 433 20.91 23.37 8.30
C ASP A 433 19.48 23.16 8.80
N GLN A 434 19.28 23.04 10.11
CA GLN A 434 17.98 22.79 10.72
C GLN A 434 17.73 23.77 11.88
N HIS A 435 16.72 24.62 11.69
CA HIS A 435 16.19 25.56 12.66
C HIS A 435 14.75 25.95 12.24
N ASP A 436 14.00 26.61 13.12
CA ASP A 436 12.66 27.17 12.80
C ASP A 436 11.71 26.18 12.08
N GLY A 437 11.68 24.94 12.58
CA GLY A 437 10.79 23.86 12.13
C GLY A 437 11.10 23.34 10.72
N THR A 438 12.28 23.65 10.21
CA THR A 438 12.63 23.54 8.80
C THR A 438 14.01 22.89 8.65
N VAL A 439 14.10 21.88 7.77
CA VAL A 439 15.36 21.29 7.32
C VAL A 439 15.67 21.84 5.93
N THR A 440 16.89 22.38 5.76
CA THR A 440 17.39 22.92 4.50
C THR A 440 18.65 22.19 4.06
N LEU A 441 18.56 21.35 3.03
CA LEU A 441 19.69 20.71 2.33
C LEU A 441 20.31 21.71 1.36
N ARG A 442 21.64 21.67 1.20
CA ARG A 442 22.40 22.58 0.33
C ARG A 442 23.50 21.85 -0.44
N GLY A 443 23.88 22.41 -1.59
CA GLY A 443 24.96 21.87 -2.42
C GLY A 443 24.55 20.67 -3.28
N ILE A 444 23.25 20.55 -3.61
CA ILE A 444 22.74 19.49 -4.48
C ILE A 444 23.12 19.81 -5.93
N THR A 445 24.25 19.26 -6.38
CA THR A 445 24.83 19.50 -7.73
C THR A 445 24.33 18.54 -8.81
N ALA A 446 23.56 17.52 -8.46
CA ALA A 446 23.07 16.50 -9.36
C ALA A 446 21.66 16.10 -8.94
N TRP A 447 20.82 15.80 -9.93
CA TRP A 447 19.44 15.36 -9.76
C TRP A 447 19.20 14.18 -10.70
N ASP A 448 18.67 13.09 -10.16
CA ASP A 448 18.10 11.98 -10.93
C ASP A 448 16.86 12.47 -11.72
N PRO A 449 16.59 11.96 -12.94
CA PRO A 449 15.45 12.41 -13.74
C PRO A 449 14.07 12.10 -13.12
N TYR A 450 13.96 11.08 -12.27
CA TYR A 450 12.67 10.57 -11.78
C TYR A 450 12.54 10.63 -10.26
N ASP A 451 13.58 10.27 -9.51
CA ASP A 451 13.59 10.33 -8.05
C ASP A 451 15.02 10.48 -7.50
N THR A 452 15.35 11.64 -6.93
CA THR A 452 16.62 11.87 -6.22
C THR A 452 16.44 11.55 -4.73
N VAL A 453 17.02 10.44 -4.29
CA VAL A 453 16.85 9.96 -2.91
C VAL A 453 17.99 10.39 -1.99
N PHE A 454 17.64 11.00 -0.86
CA PHE A 454 18.56 11.27 0.25
C PHE A 454 18.22 10.39 1.45
N LYS A 455 19.21 9.66 1.96
CA LYS A 455 19.14 8.96 3.26
C LYS A 455 19.34 9.97 4.39
N VAL A 456 18.45 9.92 5.38
CA VAL A 456 18.40 10.81 6.54
C VAL A 456 18.50 9.97 7.81
N GLU A 457 19.43 10.32 8.70
CA GLU A 457 19.55 9.74 10.04
C GLU A 457 19.05 10.76 11.07
N THR A 458 18.25 10.32 12.04
CA THR A 458 17.45 11.21 12.91
C THR A 458 17.53 10.84 14.39
N GLU A 459 16.92 11.66 15.25
CA GLU A 459 16.52 11.25 16.59
C GLU A 459 15.24 10.43 16.57
N ARG A 460 15.15 9.40 17.43
CA ARG A 460 14.04 8.42 17.46
C ARG A 460 12.67 9.02 17.83
N HIS A 461 12.66 10.19 18.44
CA HIS A 461 11.46 10.84 18.96
C HIS A 461 11.42 12.32 18.51
N ARG A 462 10.22 12.82 18.20
CA ARG A 462 9.98 14.23 17.88
C ARG A 462 10.45 15.12 19.04
N GLN A 463 11.04 16.27 18.72
CA GLN A 463 11.56 17.23 19.69
C GLN A 463 10.81 18.56 19.62
N GLY A 464 10.57 19.15 20.79
CA GLY A 464 9.99 20.48 20.94
C GLY A 464 8.47 20.57 20.89
N LEU A 465 7.76 19.43 20.89
CA LEU A 465 6.34 19.35 21.20
C LEU A 465 6.12 19.05 22.68
N TYR A 466 4.99 19.48 23.25
CA TYR A 466 4.56 19.02 24.56
C TYR A 466 4.23 17.51 24.51
N PRO A 467 4.58 16.71 25.54
CA PRO A 467 4.30 15.27 25.52
C PRO A 467 2.81 14.96 25.47
N SER A 468 2.46 13.85 24.83
CA SER A 468 1.09 13.34 24.78
C SER A 468 0.48 13.17 26.18
N ASN A 469 -0.82 13.39 26.32
CA ASN A 469 -1.60 13.43 27.57
C ASN A 469 -1.22 14.55 28.56
N THR A 470 -0.25 15.43 28.25
CA THR A 470 0.05 16.62 29.09
C THR A 470 -0.76 17.85 28.68
N VAL A 471 -1.15 17.95 27.41
CA VAL A 471 -2.15 18.91 26.91
C VAL A 471 -3.51 18.25 26.99
N ARG A 472 -4.54 18.99 27.44
CA ARG A 472 -5.92 18.50 27.47
C ARG A 472 -6.74 19.13 26.37
N ALA A 473 -7.24 18.31 25.45
CA ALA A 473 -8.14 18.75 24.39
C ALA A 473 -9.62 18.63 24.80
N SER A 474 -10.42 19.62 24.43
CA SER A 474 -11.88 19.62 24.44
C SER A 474 -12.40 20.26 23.14
N ALA A 475 -13.64 19.99 22.74
CA ALA A 475 -14.21 20.57 21.53
C ALA A 475 -15.70 20.94 21.70
N THR A 476 -16.19 21.90 20.91
CA THR A 476 -17.60 22.32 20.92
C THR A 476 -18.56 21.30 20.33
N SER A 477 -18.04 20.32 19.59
CA SER A 477 -18.72 19.12 19.14
C SER A 477 -17.75 17.95 19.17
N SER A 478 -18.26 16.73 19.37
CA SER A 478 -17.53 15.47 19.18
C SER A 478 -18.55 14.40 18.83
N LYS A 479 -18.17 13.43 18.01
CA LYS A 479 -18.99 12.25 17.74
C LYS A 479 -18.78 11.20 18.84
N ASP A 480 -19.83 10.46 19.16
CA ASP A 480 -19.72 9.33 20.09
C ASP A 480 -18.66 8.34 19.62
N GLY A 481 -17.79 7.91 20.53
CA GLY A 481 -16.62 7.07 20.24
C GLY A 481 -15.37 7.81 19.72
N HIS A 482 -15.48 9.10 19.35
CA HIS A 482 -14.39 9.90 18.77
C HIS A 482 -14.19 11.24 19.53
N PRO A 483 -13.84 11.18 20.84
CA PRO A 483 -13.76 12.34 21.70
C PRO A 483 -12.54 13.23 21.39
N ALA A 484 -12.66 14.53 21.69
CA ALA A 484 -11.58 15.50 21.50
C ALA A 484 -10.27 15.14 22.23
N THR A 485 -10.30 14.31 23.28
CA THR A 485 -9.10 13.83 23.99
C THR A 485 -8.09 13.12 23.09
N ASP A 486 -8.60 12.45 22.05
CA ASP A 486 -7.79 11.64 21.14
C ASP A 486 -6.87 12.52 20.27
N LEU A 487 -7.13 13.83 20.17
CA LEU A 487 -6.24 14.81 19.51
C LEU A 487 -4.87 14.96 20.19
N THR A 488 -4.68 14.42 21.39
CA THR A 488 -3.54 14.69 22.28
C THR A 488 -2.99 13.46 23.00
N ASP A 489 -3.51 12.26 22.70
CA ASP A 489 -3.21 11.03 23.43
C ASP A 489 -1.88 10.36 23.03
N GLY A 490 -1.42 10.59 21.79
CA GLY A 490 -0.25 9.99 21.17
C GLY A 490 -0.51 8.73 20.31
N ASP A 491 -1.77 8.33 20.10
CA ASP A 491 -2.15 7.20 19.25
C ASP A 491 -2.73 7.69 17.92
N LEU A 492 -1.86 7.83 16.92
CA LEU A 492 -2.20 8.28 15.56
C LEU A 492 -3.08 7.30 14.77
N THR A 493 -3.58 6.22 15.40
CA THR A 493 -4.63 5.35 14.82
C THR A 493 -6.03 5.68 15.33
N ARG A 494 -6.15 6.55 16.34
CA ARG A 494 -7.41 7.12 16.84
C ARG A 494 -7.60 8.53 16.27
N TYR A 495 -8.82 9.05 16.34
CA TYR A 495 -9.15 10.38 15.82
C TYR A 495 -10.38 10.98 16.53
N TRP A 496 -10.39 12.30 16.63
CA TRP A 496 -11.60 13.08 16.90
C TRP A 496 -12.39 13.31 15.61
N ASP A 497 -13.72 13.28 15.71
CA ASP A 497 -14.66 13.53 14.62
C ASP A 497 -15.62 14.66 15.03
N SER A 498 -15.80 15.66 14.17
CA SER A 498 -16.59 16.87 14.44
C SER A 498 -18.10 16.61 14.61
N ASN A 499 -18.57 15.39 14.34
CA ASN A 499 -20.00 15.04 14.24
C ASN A 499 -20.74 15.89 13.18
N ALA A 500 -20.07 16.13 12.05
CA ALA A 500 -20.51 17.00 10.96
C ALA A 500 -20.86 18.45 11.36
N GLN A 501 -20.41 18.92 12.53
CA GLN A 501 -20.59 20.31 12.95
C GLN A 501 -19.42 21.14 12.44
N VAL A 502 -19.73 22.14 11.60
CA VAL A 502 -18.83 23.20 11.15
C VAL A 502 -19.68 24.49 11.05
N PRO A 503 -19.27 25.63 11.64
CA PRO A 503 -18.02 25.86 12.36
C PRO A 503 -17.91 25.09 13.68
N VAL A 504 -16.68 24.79 14.08
CA VAL A 504 -16.36 23.99 15.29
C VAL A 504 -15.05 24.47 15.91
N SER A 505 -14.93 24.40 17.23
CA SER A 505 -13.71 24.80 17.95
C SER A 505 -13.14 23.66 18.77
N VAL A 506 -11.83 23.44 18.66
CA VAL A 506 -11.02 22.64 19.60
C VAL A 506 -10.31 23.61 20.55
N THR A 507 -10.39 23.36 21.87
CA THR A 507 -9.63 24.09 22.90
C THR A 507 -8.62 23.16 23.56
N LEU A 508 -7.36 23.59 23.61
CA LEU A 508 -6.21 22.90 24.17
C LEU A 508 -5.77 23.62 25.45
N ASP A 509 -5.90 22.99 26.62
CA ASP A 509 -5.38 23.47 27.89
C ASP A 509 -3.96 22.91 28.13
N LEU A 510 -2.96 23.80 28.21
CA LEU A 510 -1.57 23.44 28.50
C LEU A 510 -1.32 23.28 30.02
N GLY A 511 -2.32 23.53 30.87
CA GLY A 511 -2.30 23.44 32.33
C GLY A 511 -1.81 24.72 33.03
N ASP A 512 -0.84 25.42 32.43
CA ASP A 512 -0.31 26.72 32.89
C ASP A 512 0.06 27.58 31.67
N VAL A 513 0.32 28.87 31.89
CA VAL A 513 0.81 29.78 30.83
C VAL A 513 2.15 29.30 30.28
N LYS A 514 2.15 28.86 29.02
CA LYS A 514 3.24 28.11 28.37
C LYS A 514 3.46 28.58 26.93
N LYS A 515 4.65 28.33 26.39
CA LYS A 515 5.03 28.81 25.04
C LYS A 515 4.39 27.97 23.95
N ALA A 516 3.80 28.64 22.95
CA ALA A 516 3.30 28.02 21.73
C ALA A 516 3.93 28.69 20.50
N ARG A 517 4.70 27.90 19.75
CA ARG A 517 5.42 28.27 18.52
C ARG A 517 4.74 27.70 17.27
N TYR A 518 3.94 26.64 17.40
CA TYR A 518 3.10 26.12 16.33
C TYR A 518 2.01 25.18 16.86
N LEU A 519 0.97 24.99 16.05
CA LEU A 519 0.14 23.78 16.08
C LEU A 519 0.54 22.90 14.89
N ALA A 520 0.86 21.63 15.17
CA ALA A 520 1.04 20.57 14.19
C ALA A 520 -0.28 19.81 14.08
N VAL A 521 -1.09 20.19 13.08
CA VAL A 521 -2.44 19.64 12.87
C VAL A 521 -2.34 18.48 11.89
N ASN A 522 -2.61 17.28 12.39
CA ASN A 522 -2.52 16.06 11.63
C ASN A 522 -3.92 15.50 11.33
N GLN A 523 -4.33 15.56 10.06
CA GLN A 523 -5.69 15.26 9.62
C GLN A 523 -5.78 13.84 9.05
N THR A 524 -6.83 13.13 9.45
CA THR A 524 -7.10 11.75 9.03
C THR A 524 -7.22 11.66 7.52
N GLU A 525 -6.53 10.71 6.87
CA GLU A 525 -6.46 10.63 5.40
C GLU A 525 -7.64 9.91 4.74
N TRP A 526 -8.85 10.17 5.25
CA TRP A 526 -10.07 9.45 4.87
C TRP A 526 -10.82 10.05 3.65
N SER A 527 -10.19 10.99 2.93
CA SER A 527 -10.77 11.66 1.75
C SER A 527 -9.69 12.15 0.78
N PRO A 528 -9.99 12.30 -0.53
CA PRO A 528 -9.06 12.88 -1.51
C PRO A 528 -8.70 14.32 -1.14
N THR A 529 -7.63 14.86 -1.72
CA THR A 529 -7.16 16.21 -1.40
C THR A 529 -7.84 17.31 -2.23
N TYR A 530 -8.69 16.95 -3.19
CA TYR A 530 -9.34 17.87 -4.12
C TYR A 530 -10.71 17.34 -4.58
N ASN A 531 -11.58 18.25 -5.05
CA ASN A 531 -12.87 17.90 -5.63
C ASN A 531 -12.69 17.09 -6.93
N ARG A 532 -13.32 15.92 -7.02
CA ARG A 532 -13.20 15.00 -8.14
C ARG A 532 -14.44 14.10 -8.29
N GLU A 533 -14.48 13.32 -9.37
CA GLU A 533 -15.51 12.30 -9.60
C GLU A 533 -14.83 10.97 -9.98
N SER A 534 -15.35 9.86 -9.45
CA SER A 534 -14.96 8.48 -9.76
C SER A 534 -16.20 7.67 -10.10
N PHE A 535 -16.30 7.14 -11.32
CA PHE A 535 -17.43 6.25 -11.70
C PHE A 535 -18.82 6.87 -11.38
N GLY A 536 -18.98 8.19 -11.56
CA GLY A 536 -20.20 8.94 -11.23
C GLY A 536 -20.39 9.28 -9.74
N ARG A 537 -19.55 8.73 -8.84
CA ARG A 537 -19.51 9.07 -7.41
C ARG A 537 -18.66 10.35 -7.23
N LYS A 538 -19.23 11.39 -6.62
CA LYS A 538 -18.53 12.65 -6.34
C LYS A 538 -17.75 12.57 -5.03
N GLU A 539 -16.52 13.07 -5.04
CA GLU A 539 -15.57 12.99 -3.94
C GLU A 539 -14.93 14.37 -3.71
N ASP A 540 -14.63 14.71 -2.45
CA ASP A 540 -14.06 16.01 -2.10
C ASP A 540 -13.30 15.94 -0.77
N SER A 541 -12.54 16.97 -0.43
CA SER A 541 -11.66 16.96 0.75
C SER A 541 -12.38 17.38 2.03
N ALA A 542 -12.47 16.45 2.98
CA ALA A 542 -12.99 16.67 4.33
C ALA A 542 -11.99 17.39 5.28
N ARG A 543 -10.97 18.06 4.72
CA ARG A 543 -9.93 18.76 5.48
C ARG A 543 -10.37 20.18 5.83
N ILE A 544 -9.82 20.71 6.93
CA ILE A 544 -9.88 22.13 7.31
C ILE A 544 -9.51 23.00 6.12
N LYS A 545 -10.33 24.03 5.86
CA LYS A 545 -10.05 25.10 4.92
C LYS A 545 -9.82 26.40 5.69
N ASP A 546 -10.86 27.15 6.01
CA ASP A 546 -10.74 28.44 6.69
C ASP A 546 -10.67 28.22 8.21
N TYR A 547 -9.72 28.88 8.89
CA TYR A 547 -9.52 28.73 10.34
C TYR A 547 -9.07 30.02 11.03
N LYS A 548 -9.30 30.07 12.35
CA LYS A 548 -8.73 31.06 13.29
C LYS A 548 -8.05 30.34 14.47
N VAL A 549 -7.07 31.00 15.09
CA VAL A 549 -6.50 30.58 16.37
C VAL A 549 -6.60 31.73 17.36
N PHE A 550 -7.20 31.45 18.52
CA PHE A 550 -7.27 32.35 19.68
C PHE A 550 -6.43 31.78 20.83
N VAL A 551 -6.09 32.62 21.80
CA VAL A 551 -5.38 32.20 23.02
C VAL A 551 -5.98 32.87 24.27
N SER A 552 -5.79 32.25 25.42
CA SER A 552 -6.27 32.78 26.71
C SER A 552 -5.42 32.26 27.87
N ASP A 553 -5.36 33.01 28.97
CA ASP A 553 -4.72 32.54 30.22
C ASP A 553 -5.73 31.95 31.23
N ASP A 554 -7.02 32.31 31.11
CA ASP A 554 -8.10 31.86 32.00
C ASP A 554 -9.11 30.92 31.32
N GLY A 555 -9.19 30.92 29.98
CA GLY A 555 -10.12 30.12 29.19
C GLY A 555 -11.47 30.81 28.93
N GLU A 556 -11.67 32.02 29.47
CA GLU A 556 -12.87 32.83 29.34
C GLU A 556 -12.64 34.03 28.41
N HIS A 557 -11.50 34.71 28.54
CA HIS A 557 -11.14 35.90 27.76
C HIS A 557 -10.17 35.54 26.64
N TRP A 558 -10.64 35.61 25.38
CA TRP A 558 -9.92 35.10 24.20
C TRP A 558 -9.33 36.15 23.26
N GLY A 559 -9.74 37.42 23.41
CA GLY A 559 -9.28 38.54 22.58
C GLY A 559 -9.58 38.37 21.09
N ASP A 560 -8.80 39.09 20.27
CA ASP A 560 -8.75 38.90 18.81
C ASP A 560 -7.94 37.64 18.44
N PRO A 561 -8.20 37.01 17.28
CA PRO A 561 -7.46 35.83 16.85
C PRO A 561 -6.00 36.16 16.56
N VAL A 562 -5.06 35.47 17.23
CA VAL A 562 -3.61 35.58 16.98
C VAL A 562 -3.18 35.00 15.63
N LYS A 563 -4.06 34.22 14.98
CA LYS A 563 -3.90 33.74 13.61
C LYS A 563 -5.26 33.61 12.94
N THR A 564 -5.32 33.96 11.66
CA THR A 564 -6.40 33.57 10.73
C THR A 564 -5.75 33.10 9.44
N GLY A 565 -6.31 32.10 8.76
CA GLY A 565 -5.74 31.62 7.51
C GLY A 565 -6.56 30.55 6.80
N VAL A 566 -6.00 30.09 5.68
CA VAL A 566 -6.49 28.93 4.93
C VAL A 566 -5.48 27.80 5.09
N MET A 567 -5.93 26.61 5.47
CA MET A 567 -5.10 25.41 5.54
C MET A 567 -5.08 24.71 4.18
N GLU A 568 -3.89 24.35 3.71
CA GLU A 568 -3.65 23.62 2.46
C GLU A 568 -4.33 22.24 2.48
N SER A 569 -5.25 21.98 1.55
CA SER A 569 -5.85 20.65 1.36
C SER A 569 -4.85 19.67 0.75
N ALA A 570 -4.17 18.91 1.60
CA ALA A 570 -3.23 17.88 1.16
C ALA A 570 -2.95 16.84 2.26
N ARG A 571 -2.25 15.77 1.87
CA ARG A 571 -1.70 14.72 2.75
C ARG A 571 -0.53 15.25 3.59
N SER A 572 -0.25 14.60 4.72
CA SER A 572 0.75 14.96 5.77
C SER A 572 0.37 16.04 6.77
N THR A 573 1.05 16.08 7.92
CA THR A 573 0.87 17.08 8.99
C THR A 573 0.93 18.51 8.42
N ARG A 574 -0.06 19.35 8.76
CA ARG A 574 -0.08 20.79 8.40
C ARG A 574 0.25 21.66 9.60
N TYR A 575 0.91 22.78 9.34
CA TYR A 575 1.51 23.63 10.38
C TYR A 575 0.83 24.99 10.44
N ILE A 576 0.41 25.38 11.64
CA ILE A 576 -0.03 26.73 11.96
C ILE A 576 1.06 27.37 12.82
N ASP A 577 1.95 28.17 12.21
CA ASP A 577 3.00 28.87 12.96
C ASP A 577 2.42 29.97 13.86
N LEU A 578 2.88 30.00 15.11
CA LEU A 578 2.52 30.96 16.14
C LEU A 578 3.81 31.56 16.74
N ASP A 579 3.70 32.63 17.51
CA ASP A 579 4.73 32.97 18.51
C ASP A 579 4.06 33.65 19.71
N THR A 580 3.64 32.84 20.68
CA THR A 580 2.84 33.31 21.81
C THR A 580 3.16 32.55 23.09
N SER A 581 2.65 33.04 24.21
CA SER A 581 2.61 32.34 25.50
C SER A 581 1.22 32.50 26.09
N ALA A 582 0.57 31.39 26.40
CA ALA A 582 -0.80 31.34 26.90
C ALA A 582 -1.04 30.04 27.66
N ARG A 583 -2.08 29.94 28.48
CA ARG A 583 -2.50 28.66 29.05
C ARG A 583 -3.34 27.84 28.08
N TYR A 584 -4.27 28.49 27.39
CA TYR A 584 -5.24 27.88 26.49
C TYR A 584 -5.02 28.34 25.06
N ILE A 585 -5.18 27.42 24.10
CA ILE A 585 -5.17 27.70 22.66
C ILE A 585 -6.47 27.15 22.08
N ARG A 586 -7.20 27.95 21.29
CA ARG A 586 -8.41 27.51 20.59
C ARG A 586 -8.20 27.57 19.09
N LEU A 587 -8.26 26.42 18.42
CA LEU A 587 -8.38 26.32 16.97
C LEU A 587 -9.87 26.33 16.62
N GLU A 588 -10.31 27.38 15.93
CA GLU A 588 -11.65 27.51 15.38
C GLU A 588 -11.58 27.20 13.88
N VAL A 589 -12.37 26.22 13.44
CA VAL A 589 -12.51 25.84 12.03
C VAL A 589 -13.80 26.46 11.52
N ASP A 590 -13.68 27.41 10.58
CA ASP A 590 -14.80 28.08 9.94
C ASP A 590 -15.41 27.24 8.81
N SER A 591 -14.57 26.48 8.09
CA SER A 591 -15.01 25.69 6.93
C SER A 591 -14.09 24.49 6.67
N THR A 592 -14.63 23.49 5.95
CA THR A 592 -13.86 22.45 5.27
C THR A 592 -13.77 22.74 3.76
N TRP A 593 -12.89 22.04 3.05
CA TRP A 593 -12.73 22.20 1.59
C TRP A 593 -13.93 21.65 0.79
N SER A 594 -14.58 20.62 1.30
CA SER A 594 -15.74 19.94 0.72
C SER A 594 -16.89 20.88 0.33
N ALA A 595 -17.32 20.84 -0.94
CA ALA A 595 -18.52 21.55 -1.38
C ALA A 595 -19.82 20.93 -0.84
N ALA A 596 -20.83 21.77 -0.57
CA ALA A 596 -22.15 21.33 -0.09
C ALA A 596 -22.91 20.40 -1.04
N THR A 597 -22.50 20.33 -2.31
CA THR A 597 -23.01 19.39 -3.32
C THR A 597 -22.38 17.99 -3.23
N VAL A 598 -21.38 17.78 -2.37
CA VAL A 598 -20.70 16.50 -2.13
C VAL A 598 -20.99 16.02 -0.71
N VAL A 599 -22.27 15.68 -0.49
CA VAL A 599 -22.85 15.35 0.82
C VAL A 599 -22.04 14.35 1.68
N PRO A 600 -21.40 13.28 1.13
CA PRO A 600 -20.61 12.34 1.94
C PRO A 600 -19.40 12.95 2.66
N PHE A 601 -18.87 14.09 2.18
CA PHE A 601 -17.71 14.77 2.76
C PHE A 601 -18.06 16.15 3.36
N TYR A 602 -19.24 16.71 3.04
CA TYR A 602 -19.62 18.05 3.48
C TYR A 602 -19.73 18.19 5.01
N HIS A 603 -19.03 19.19 5.56
CA HIS A 603 -18.85 19.46 7.00
C HIS A 603 -18.27 18.31 7.85
N GLN A 604 -17.95 17.17 7.24
CA GLN A 604 -17.25 16.09 7.91
C GLN A 604 -15.80 16.53 8.16
N LEU A 605 -15.28 16.33 9.37
CA LEU A 605 -13.90 16.64 9.72
C LEU A 605 -13.39 15.61 10.73
N ARG A 606 -12.20 15.07 10.47
CA ARG A 606 -11.48 14.16 11.37
C ARG A 606 -10.02 14.55 11.49
N ILE A 607 -9.48 14.45 12.70
CA ILE A 607 -8.12 14.84 13.03
C ILE A 607 -7.54 13.80 13.99
N ASP A 608 -6.36 13.26 13.67
CA ASP A 608 -5.69 12.25 14.49
C ASP A 608 -4.88 12.91 15.63
N GLU A 609 -4.28 14.09 15.38
CA GLU A 609 -3.48 14.80 16.39
C GLU A 609 -3.50 16.33 16.18
N ILE A 610 -3.48 17.11 17.27
CA ILE A 610 -3.03 18.51 17.27
C ILE A 610 -1.87 18.66 18.26
N GLY A 611 -0.65 18.48 17.77
CA GLY A 611 0.57 18.60 18.55
C GLY A 611 0.93 20.06 18.81
N VAL A 612 1.05 20.46 20.08
CA VAL A 612 1.46 21.82 20.45
C VAL A 612 2.98 21.93 20.54
N GLY A 613 3.59 22.71 19.65
CA GLY A 613 5.02 22.99 19.62
C GLY A 613 5.43 24.13 20.54
N HIS A 614 6.41 23.92 21.41
CA HIS A 614 7.00 24.94 22.29
C HIS A 614 8.40 25.39 21.85
N THR A 615 9.08 24.61 21.02
CA THR A 615 10.34 24.96 20.35
C THR A 615 10.52 24.11 19.09
N TYR A 616 11.55 24.40 18.31
CA TYR A 616 11.95 23.64 17.14
C TYR A 616 13.21 22.79 17.41
N PRO A 617 13.40 21.68 16.70
CA PRO A 617 14.70 21.05 16.58
C PRO A 617 15.75 22.04 16.06
N VAL A 618 16.97 21.91 16.57
CA VAL A 618 18.15 22.63 16.03
C VAL A 618 19.27 21.63 15.77
N SER A 619 19.82 21.65 14.56
CA SER A 619 20.91 20.77 14.13
C SER A 619 21.62 21.33 12.90
N HIS A 620 22.85 20.88 12.63
CA HIS A 620 23.61 21.28 11.45
C HIS A 620 24.52 20.14 10.97
N GLY A 621 24.70 20.00 9.66
CA GLY A 621 25.56 19.01 9.04
C GLY A 621 26.48 19.63 8.00
N ARG A 622 27.77 19.34 8.09
CA ARG A 622 28.73 19.63 7.01
C ARG A 622 28.72 18.45 6.02
N GLY A 623 28.63 18.79 4.73
CA GLY A 623 28.84 17.86 3.60
C GLY A 623 30.29 17.45 3.48
#